data_AF-M1MR08-F1
#
_entry.id   AF-M1MR08-F1
#
_cell.length_a   1.000
_cell.length_b   1.000
_cell.length_c   1.000
_cell.angle_alpha   90.00
_cell.angle_beta   90.00
_cell.angle_gamma   90.00
#
_symmetry.space_group_name_H-M   'P 1'
#
loop_
_entity.id
_entity.type
_entity.pdbx_description
1 polymer ?
#
loop_
_entity_poly.entity_id
_entity_poly.type
_entity_poly.pdbx_seq_one_letter_code
_entity_poly.pdbx_strand_id
1 'polypeptide(L)'
;MDKRAKKAYEKAMNYYEKGKINKALELCEEALSEGLDNPLVLNFKGLLLYQKGNLNEAVTVWRINHKINNDAIAENYIRDSEMDEMRQDLYNEAEQALNQLKITKALELFMKCAESDFNSIDVNTKIALCYQKKGDFYRAKEYVDKALMIDGDAILAKSIYEELKQEGNYSNYKKSSKTFLAVIIGLVLALIIGVGGYSIIKFKNSNLTNNILADNTEESQNNEQKSEEDANNSKLVEPNDKVEGESKAQIGSTNLDKEKLKLMIGNNDFDGIYVQLKNIKQEEIKPEDNEIYKKAISLMKDAGISKFYEVGLKYFNQNNYSEAKDELDKAYTYCEGSSIKEHIWFYRASSYAKLSDANEAVSQFEKYYDKYPKGVYTQEALYELALLTNKSDKEKSKKYANMLINNFPNSIYVNDNIAAIARN
;
A
#
# COMPACT_ATOMS: atom_id res chain seq x y z
N MET A 1 12.05 11.95 7.75
CA MET A 1 12.27 11.09 6.56
C MET A 1 13.71 10.65 6.54
N ASP A 2 13.93 9.34 6.52
CA ASP A 2 15.28 8.75 6.38
C ASP A 2 15.97 9.21 5.07
N LYS A 3 17.30 9.40 5.13
CA LYS A 3 18.10 9.93 4.03
C LYS A 3 18.11 9.00 2.81
N ARG A 4 17.99 7.68 3.01
CA ARG A 4 17.95 6.71 1.90
C ARG A 4 16.60 6.74 1.22
N ALA A 5 15.52 6.74 1.99
CA ALA A 5 14.18 6.79 1.43
C ALA A 5 13.90 8.10 0.66
N LYS A 6 14.45 9.23 1.12
CA LYS A 6 14.44 10.48 0.33
C LYS A 6 15.12 10.31 -1.03
N LYS A 7 16.30 9.70 -1.05
CA LYS A 7 17.06 9.45 -2.28
C LYS A 7 16.34 8.47 -3.21
N ALA A 8 15.69 7.45 -2.66
CA ALA A 8 14.89 6.50 -3.42
C ALA A 8 13.67 7.18 -4.06
N TYR A 9 12.96 8.03 -3.31
CA TYR A 9 11.88 8.87 -3.83
C TYR A 9 12.34 9.76 -5.00
N GLU A 10 13.43 10.51 -4.83
CA GLU A 10 13.98 11.38 -5.89
C GLU A 10 14.36 10.57 -7.15
N LYS A 11 14.96 9.39 -6.95
CA LYS A 11 15.32 8.48 -8.05
C LYS A 11 14.07 7.94 -8.75
N ALA A 12 13.05 7.50 -8.00
CA ALA A 12 11.79 7.02 -8.55
C ALA A 12 11.11 8.09 -9.39
N MET A 13 11.04 9.32 -8.88
CA MET A 13 10.48 10.47 -9.60
C MET A 13 11.25 10.76 -10.90
N ASN A 14 12.58 10.67 -10.89
CA ASN A 14 13.38 10.83 -12.11
C ASN A 14 13.11 9.75 -13.17
N TYR A 15 12.82 8.51 -12.76
CA TYR A 15 12.42 7.46 -13.69
C TYR A 15 11.01 7.71 -14.25
N TYR A 16 10.08 8.12 -13.40
CA TYR A 16 8.74 8.50 -13.81
C TYR A 16 8.77 9.65 -14.85
N GLU A 17 9.56 10.70 -14.63
CA GLU A 17 9.76 11.80 -15.61
C GLU A 17 10.34 11.35 -16.96
N LYS A 18 10.94 10.15 -17.01
CA LYS A 18 11.46 9.56 -18.24
C LYS A 18 10.46 8.62 -18.91
N GLY A 19 9.21 8.57 -18.44
CA GLY A 19 8.17 7.64 -18.88
C GLY A 19 8.42 6.21 -18.42
N LYS A 20 9.21 6.00 -17.35
CA LYS A 20 9.57 4.66 -16.85
C LYS A 20 8.82 4.34 -15.57
N ILE A 21 7.49 4.36 -15.64
CA ILE A 21 6.60 4.20 -14.47
C ILE A 21 6.84 2.88 -13.72
N ASN A 22 7.06 1.77 -14.43
CA ASN A 22 7.34 0.47 -13.79
C ASN A 22 8.63 0.51 -12.97
N LYS A 23 9.68 1.19 -13.50
CA LYS A 23 10.92 1.35 -12.76
C LYS A 23 10.79 2.28 -11.56
N ALA A 24 9.92 3.29 -11.66
CA ALA A 24 9.61 4.16 -10.54
C ALA A 24 8.89 3.38 -9.42
N LEU A 25 7.92 2.53 -9.77
CA LEU A 25 7.25 1.64 -8.82
C LEU A 25 8.22 0.69 -8.12
N GLU A 26 9.11 0.02 -8.86
CA GLU A 26 10.12 -0.87 -8.27
C GLU A 26 10.98 -0.14 -7.21
N LEU A 27 11.37 1.10 -7.47
CA LEU A 27 12.16 1.91 -6.53
C LEU A 27 11.35 2.34 -5.30
N CYS A 28 10.05 2.57 -5.46
CA CYS A 28 9.16 2.78 -4.32
C CYS A 28 9.06 1.51 -3.46
N GLU A 29 8.93 0.33 -4.08
CA GLU A 29 8.90 -0.94 -3.33
C GLU A 29 10.21 -1.19 -2.59
N GLU A 30 11.36 -0.98 -3.25
CA GLU A 30 12.68 -1.09 -2.62
C GLU A 30 12.77 -0.17 -1.38
N ALA A 31 12.32 1.08 -1.49
CA ALA A 31 12.31 2.01 -0.35
C ALA A 31 11.36 1.57 0.78
N LEU A 32 10.19 1.06 0.44
CA LEU A 32 9.19 0.63 1.42
C LEU A 32 9.53 -0.73 2.05
N SER A 33 10.43 -1.49 1.42
CA SER A 33 11.00 -2.70 1.99
C SER A 33 11.94 -2.42 3.18
N GLU A 34 12.34 -1.16 3.44
CA GLU A 34 13.09 -0.81 4.65
C GLU A 34 12.17 -0.34 5.79
N GLY A 35 10.96 0.11 5.48
CA GLY A 35 9.98 0.62 6.44
C GLY A 35 8.81 1.34 5.77
N LEU A 36 7.62 1.30 6.40
CA LEU A 36 6.41 1.98 5.93
C LEU A 36 6.23 3.39 6.52
N ASP A 37 7.18 3.85 7.34
CA ASP A 37 7.20 5.18 7.96
C ASP A 37 7.66 6.28 6.99
N ASN A 38 7.24 6.17 5.72
CA ASN A 38 7.65 7.06 4.65
C ASN A 38 6.46 7.60 3.83
N PRO A 39 5.82 8.68 4.29
CA PRO A 39 4.58 9.16 3.68
C PRO A 39 4.75 9.65 2.24
N LEU A 40 5.91 10.22 1.90
CA LEU A 40 6.18 10.70 0.53
C LEU A 40 6.28 9.55 -0.47
N VAL A 41 6.97 8.47 -0.10
CA VAL A 41 7.11 7.29 -0.96
C VAL A 41 5.78 6.57 -1.12
N LEU A 42 5.01 6.40 -0.03
CA LEU A 42 3.68 5.78 -0.09
C LEU A 42 2.72 6.60 -0.97
N ASN A 43 2.64 7.92 -0.77
CA ASN A 43 1.78 8.77 -1.59
C ASN A 43 2.18 8.70 -3.07
N PHE A 44 3.47 8.73 -3.38
CA PHE A 44 3.95 8.64 -4.75
C PHE A 44 3.65 7.28 -5.38
N LYS A 45 3.91 6.17 -4.67
CA LYS A 45 3.54 4.82 -5.12
C LYS A 45 2.05 4.74 -5.44
N GLY A 46 1.19 5.26 -4.56
CA GLY A 46 -0.25 5.28 -4.80
C GLY A 46 -0.63 6.05 -6.07
N LEU A 47 -0.01 7.21 -6.33
CA LEU A 47 -0.23 7.97 -7.57
C LEU A 47 0.22 7.20 -8.83
N LEU A 48 1.35 6.50 -8.78
CA LEU A 48 1.82 5.70 -9.90
C LEU A 48 0.84 4.54 -10.20
N LEU A 49 0.36 3.86 -9.16
CA LEU A 49 -0.65 2.81 -9.28
C LEU A 49 -1.96 3.34 -9.85
N TYR A 50 -2.38 4.52 -9.38
CA TYR A 50 -3.59 5.21 -9.82
C TYR A 50 -3.56 5.55 -11.32
N GLN A 51 -2.45 6.10 -11.82
CA GLN A 51 -2.28 6.39 -13.25
C GLN A 51 -2.24 5.13 -14.13
N LYS A 52 -1.79 4.00 -13.57
CA LYS A 52 -1.84 2.68 -14.21
C LYS A 52 -3.23 2.03 -14.20
N GLY A 53 -4.21 2.63 -13.52
CA GLY A 53 -5.55 2.07 -13.40
C GLY A 53 -5.71 1.07 -12.25
N ASN A 54 -4.68 0.88 -11.41
CA ASN A 54 -4.72 -0.03 -10.26
C ASN A 54 -5.36 0.66 -9.04
N LEU A 55 -6.65 1.01 -9.13
CA LEU A 55 -7.35 1.82 -8.12
C LEU A 55 -7.26 1.21 -6.72
N ASN A 56 -7.56 -0.08 -6.58
CA ASN A 56 -7.58 -0.76 -5.29
C ASN A 56 -6.19 -0.79 -4.64
N GLU A 57 -5.14 -1.01 -5.42
CA GLU A 57 -3.75 -0.97 -4.92
C GLU A 57 -3.38 0.45 -4.49
N ALA A 58 -3.72 1.47 -5.27
CA ALA A 58 -3.48 2.87 -4.93
C ALA A 58 -4.15 3.27 -3.61
N VAL A 59 -5.45 2.96 -3.47
CA VAL A 59 -6.23 3.22 -2.25
C VAL A 59 -5.69 2.45 -1.06
N THR A 60 -5.26 1.21 -1.25
CA THR A 60 -4.63 0.41 -0.19
C THR A 60 -3.35 1.07 0.32
N VAL A 61 -2.48 1.52 -0.59
CA VAL A 61 -1.24 2.23 -0.24
C VAL A 61 -1.54 3.53 0.51
N TRP A 62 -2.55 4.30 0.09
CA TRP A 62 -2.95 5.51 0.81
C TRP A 62 -3.58 5.21 2.18
N ARG A 63 -4.39 4.16 2.32
CA ARG A 63 -4.94 3.73 3.62
C ARG A 63 -3.83 3.32 4.58
N ILE A 64 -2.82 2.60 4.10
CA ILE A 64 -1.62 2.28 4.89
C ILE A 64 -0.93 3.57 5.34
N ASN A 65 -0.75 4.52 4.43
CA ASN A 65 -0.09 5.79 4.75
C ASN A 65 -0.87 6.60 5.79
N HIS A 66 -2.17 6.76 5.61
CA HIS A 66 -3.04 7.43 6.57
C HIS A 66 -2.97 6.76 7.94
N LYS A 67 -3.04 5.42 7.98
CA LYS A 67 -3.07 4.67 9.23
C LYS A 67 -1.74 4.69 9.99
N ILE A 68 -0.61 4.51 9.29
CA ILE A 68 0.71 4.39 9.91
C ILE A 68 1.31 5.78 10.18
N ASN A 69 1.15 6.72 9.25
CA ASN A 69 1.81 8.02 9.29
C ASN A 69 0.89 9.20 9.64
N ASN A 70 -0.41 8.95 9.86
CA ASN A 70 -1.42 9.99 10.05
C ASN A 70 -1.40 11.03 8.91
N ASP A 71 -1.17 10.57 7.68
CA ASP A 71 -0.98 11.43 6.51
C ASP A 71 -2.33 11.94 5.98
N ALA A 72 -2.55 13.26 6.07
CA ALA A 72 -3.79 13.90 5.63
C ALA A 72 -3.92 13.98 4.09
N ILE A 73 -2.79 13.93 3.37
CA ILE A 73 -2.81 13.91 1.90
C ILE A 73 -3.38 12.57 1.42
N ALA A 74 -2.95 11.47 2.03
CA ALA A 74 -3.47 10.14 1.75
C ALA A 74 -4.98 10.05 2.03
N GLU A 75 -5.48 10.67 3.09
CA GLU A 75 -6.92 10.76 3.37
C GLU A 75 -7.69 11.45 2.23
N ASN A 76 -7.15 12.56 1.70
CA ASN A 76 -7.74 13.24 0.56
C ASN A 76 -7.75 12.36 -0.68
N TYR A 77 -6.65 11.67 -0.99
CA TYR A 77 -6.62 10.73 -2.12
C TYR A 77 -7.62 9.59 -1.99
N ILE A 78 -7.82 9.04 -0.79
CA ILE A 78 -8.82 8.00 -0.54
C ILE A 78 -10.23 8.54 -0.84
N ARG A 79 -10.57 9.73 -0.34
CA ARG A 79 -11.88 10.34 -0.59
C ARG A 79 -12.09 10.66 -2.06
N ASP A 80 -11.08 11.23 -2.72
CA ASP A 80 -11.18 11.61 -4.13
C ASP A 80 -11.33 10.36 -5.04
N SER A 81 -10.73 9.24 -4.63
CA SER A 81 -10.79 7.95 -5.35
C SER A 81 -12.18 7.29 -5.35
N GLU A 82 -13.08 7.67 -4.44
CA GLU A 82 -14.46 7.14 -4.40
C GLU A 82 -15.20 7.43 -5.71
N MET A 83 -14.94 8.59 -6.32
CA MET A 83 -15.52 8.94 -7.62
C MET A 83 -14.88 8.16 -8.78
N ASP A 84 -13.65 7.65 -8.62
CA ASP A 84 -12.94 6.91 -9.67
C ASP A 84 -13.44 5.47 -9.82
N GLU A 85 -14.13 4.90 -8.83
CA GLU A 85 -14.85 3.62 -8.98
C GLU A 85 -15.89 3.72 -10.11
N MET A 86 -16.65 4.81 -10.15
CA MET A 86 -17.60 5.07 -11.24
C MET A 86 -16.88 5.30 -12.59
N ARG A 87 -15.67 5.87 -12.58
CA ARG A 87 -14.87 6.04 -13.80
C ARG A 87 -14.36 4.71 -14.35
N GLN A 88 -14.10 3.72 -13.49
CA GLN A 88 -13.77 2.36 -13.93
C GLN A 88 -14.94 1.70 -14.65
N ASP A 89 -16.17 1.85 -14.15
CA ASP A 89 -17.38 1.36 -14.83
C ASP A 89 -17.60 2.05 -16.17
N LEU A 90 -17.38 3.38 -16.21
CA LEU A 90 -17.46 4.17 -17.43
C LEU A 90 -16.43 3.72 -18.48
N TYR A 91 -15.21 3.42 -18.03
CA TYR A 91 -14.15 2.88 -18.88
C TYR A 91 -14.56 1.53 -19.48
N ASN A 92 -15.14 0.63 -18.68
CA ASN A 92 -15.64 -0.66 -19.15
C ASN A 92 -16.76 -0.50 -20.19
N GLU A 93 -17.69 0.44 -19.99
CA GLU A 93 -18.72 0.75 -20.98
C GLU A 93 -18.11 1.32 -22.29
N ALA A 94 -17.09 2.17 -22.16
CA ALA A 94 -16.38 2.73 -23.31
C ALA A 94 -15.69 1.64 -24.14
N GLU A 95 -15.05 0.66 -23.48
CA GLU A 95 -14.46 -0.50 -24.17
C GLU A 95 -15.51 -1.36 -24.87
N GLN A 96 -16.67 -1.60 -24.25
CA GLN A 96 -17.77 -2.31 -24.90
C GLN A 96 -18.27 -1.57 -26.15
N ALA A 97 -18.43 -0.24 -26.06
CA ALA A 97 -18.82 0.58 -27.20
C ALA A 97 -17.76 0.52 -28.32
N LEU A 98 -16.48 0.55 -27.96
CA LEU A 98 -15.38 0.45 -28.91
C LEU A 98 -15.36 -0.91 -29.63
N ASN A 99 -15.56 -2.00 -28.89
CA ASN A 99 -15.64 -3.37 -29.42
C ASN A 99 -16.84 -3.56 -30.36
N GLN A 100 -17.93 -2.83 -30.12
CA GLN A 100 -19.10 -2.78 -31.00
C GLN A 100 -18.95 -1.80 -32.18
N LEU A 101 -17.74 -1.24 -32.38
CA LEU A 101 -17.45 -0.22 -33.40
C LEU A 101 -18.29 1.06 -33.28
N LYS A 102 -18.87 1.33 -32.11
CA LYS A 102 -19.59 2.57 -31.79
C LYS A 102 -18.59 3.67 -31.40
N ILE A 103 -17.74 4.06 -32.34
CA ILE A 103 -16.53 4.87 -32.07
C ILE A 103 -16.84 6.22 -31.43
N THR A 104 -17.89 6.92 -31.88
CA THR A 104 -18.26 8.22 -31.29
C THR A 104 -18.71 8.07 -29.84
N LYS A 105 -19.52 7.06 -29.53
CA LYS A 105 -19.94 6.78 -28.15
C LYS A 105 -18.74 6.40 -27.28
N ALA A 106 -17.86 5.53 -27.77
CA ALA A 106 -16.65 5.13 -27.06
C ALA A 106 -15.77 6.34 -26.73
N LEU A 107 -15.54 7.21 -27.71
CA LEU A 107 -14.76 8.44 -27.53
C LEU A 107 -15.38 9.35 -26.47
N GLU A 108 -16.69 9.59 -26.51
CA GLU A 108 -17.38 10.41 -25.51
C GLU A 108 -17.22 9.86 -24.09
N LEU A 109 -17.33 8.54 -23.92
CA LEU A 109 -17.16 7.89 -22.62
C LEU A 109 -15.69 7.97 -22.14
N PHE A 110 -14.71 7.69 -22.99
CA PHE A 110 -13.30 7.82 -22.62
C PHE A 110 -12.91 9.27 -22.31
N MET A 111 -13.48 10.26 -23.00
CA MET A 111 -13.24 11.68 -22.70
C MET A 111 -13.75 12.06 -21.31
N LYS A 112 -14.84 11.46 -20.83
CA LYS A 112 -15.31 11.63 -19.45
C LYS A 112 -14.38 10.93 -18.45
N CYS A 113 -13.85 9.75 -18.78
CA CYS A 113 -12.81 9.11 -17.96
C CYS A 113 -11.58 10.04 -17.81
N ALA A 114 -11.20 10.75 -18.88
CA ALA A 114 -10.05 11.66 -18.92
C ALA A 114 -10.23 12.97 -18.12
N GLU A 115 -11.37 13.18 -17.45
CA GLU A 115 -11.55 14.27 -16.47
C GLU A 115 -10.77 14.01 -15.16
N SER A 116 -10.08 12.87 -15.06
CA SER A 116 -9.20 12.47 -13.98
C SER A 116 -7.92 11.83 -14.53
N ASP A 117 -6.88 11.82 -13.69
CA ASP A 117 -5.63 11.12 -13.98
C ASP A 117 -5.72 9.60 -13.74
N PHE A 118 -6.85 9.11 -13.21
CA PHE A 118 -7.12 7.69 -13.00
C PHE A 118 -7.05 6.94 -14.33
N ASN A 119 -6.28 5.86 -14.37
CA ASN A 119 -6.11 5.03 -15.55
C ASN A 119 -5.69 5.82 -16.80
N SER A 120 -4.95 6.92 -16.61
CA SER A 120 -4.59 7.86 -17.68
C SER A 120 -3.80 7.21 -18.81
N ILE A 121 -3.00 6.17 -18.57
CA ILE A 121 -2.27 5.47 -19.63
C ILE A 121 -3.25 4.83 -20.62
N ASP A 122 -4.16 3.99 -20.13
CA ASP A 122 -5.10 3.28 -21.00
C ASP A 122 -6.17 4.21 -21.55
N VAL A 123 -6.70 5.13 -20.75
CA VAL A 123 -7.69 6.13 -21.20
C VAL A 123 -7.13 6.93 -22.38
N ASN A 124 -5.93 7.51 -22.27
CA ASN A 124 -5.32 8.25 -23.37
C ASN A 124 -5.06 7.35 -24.58
N THR A 125 -4.60 6.12 -24.37
CA THR A 125 -4.37 5.15 -25.46
C THR A 125 -5.66 4.81 -26.20
N LYS A 126 -6.79 4.63 -25.50
CA LYS A 126 -8.09 4.31 -26.10
C LYS A 126 -8.73 5.50 -26.79
N ILE A 127 -8.53 6.72 -26.27
CA ILE A 127 -8.92 7.96 -26.97
C ILE A 127 -8.15 8.09 -28.28
N ALA A 128 -6.83 7.84 -28.25
CA ALA A 128 -6.01 7.87 -29.46
C ALA A 128 -6.51 6.88 -30.51
N LEU A 129 -6.80 5.64 -30.10
CA LEU A 129 -7.37 4.61 -30.97
C LEU A 129 -8.72 5.04 -31.57
N CYS A 130 -9.58 5.71 -30.79
CA CYS A 130 -10.84 6.24 -31.30
C CYS A 130 -10.62 7.32 -32.37
N TYR A 131 -9.69 8.25 -32.15
CA TYR A 131 -9.34 9.27 -33.14
C TYR A 131 -8.71 8.68 -34.40
N GLN A 132 -7.83 7.69 -34.26
CA GLN A 132 -7.24 6.96 -35.38
C GLN A 132 -8.34 6.30 -36.23
N LYS A 133 -9.30 5.61 -35.60
CA LYS A 133 -10.45 5.00 -36.31
C LYS A 133 -11.37 6.01 -36.98
N LYS A 134 -11.37 7.27 -36.52
CA LYS A 134 -12.09 8.38 -37.17
C LYS A 134 -11.28 9.09 -38.25
N GLY A 135 -10.02 8.71 -38.46
CA GLY A 135 -9.09 9.36 -39.41
C GLY A 135 -8.50 10.68 -38.89
N ASP A 136 -8.65 10.99 -37.60
CA ASP A 136 -8.07 12.18 -36.99
C ASP A 136 -6.70 11.86 -36.38
N PHE A 137 -5.70 11.74 -37.25
CA PHE A 137 -4.35 11.33 -36.87
C PHE A 137 -3.62 12.36 -35.99
N TYR A 138 -3.99 13.64 -36.07
CA TYR A 138 -3.42 14.68 -35.24
C TYR A 138 -3.82 14.50 -33.77
N ARG A 139 -5.12 14.35 -33.50
CA ARG A 139 -5.59 14.09 -32.14
C ARG A 139 -5.15 12.71 -31.67
N ALA A 140 -5.16 11.70 -32.54
CA ALA A 140 -4.64 10.38 -32.18
C ALA A 140 -3.20 10.47 -31.66
N LYS A 141 -2.32 11.18 -32.37
CA LYS A 141 -0.94 11.40 -31.95
C LYS A 141 -0.83 12.13 -30.61
N GLU A 142 -1.61 13.19 -30.41
CA GLU A 142 -1.60 13.95 -29.15
C GLU A 142 -1.84 13.04 -27.93
N TYR A 143 -2.85 12.18 -28.03
CA TYR A 143 -3.22 11.27 -26.94
C TYR A 143 -2.23 10.10 -26.78
N VAL A 144 -1.65 9.60 -27.88
CA VAL A 144 -0.52 8.65 -27.80
C VAL A 144 0.66 9.26 -27.04
N ASP A 145 1.03 10.50 -27.38
CA ASP A 145 2.16 11.18 -26.74
C ASP A 145 1.91 11.38 -25.22
N LYS A 146 0.66 11.66 -24.81
CA LYS A 146 0.27 11.71 -23.38
C LYS A 146 0.48 10.37 -22.68
N ALA A 147 0.03 9.26 -23.28
CA ALA A 147 0.20 7.93 -22.70
C ALA A 147 1.70 7.55 -22.59
N LEU A 148 2.48 7.77 -23.65
CA LEU A 148 3.92 7.45 -23.68
C LEU A 148 4.78 8.36 -22.81
N MET A 149 4.28 9.53 -22.44
CA MET A 149 4.94 10.39 -21.46
C MET A 149 4.89 9.79 -20.05
N ILE A 150 3.82 9.08 -19.72
CA ILE A 150 3.63 8.38 -18.43
C ILE A 150 4.31 7.01 -18.46
N ASP A 151 3.98 6.21 -19.47
CA ASP A 151 4.55 4.88 -19.70
C ASP A 151 5.07 4.76 -21.14
N GLY A 152 6.36 5.03 -21.30
CA GLY A 152 7.07 4.89 -22.57
C GLY A 152 7.19 3.44 -23.04
N ASP A 153 6.77 2.45 -22.25
CA ASP A 153 6.72 1.04 -22.60
C ASP A 153 5.29 0.52 -22.82
N ALA A 154 4.28 1.39 -22.81
CA ALA A 154 2.90 1.04 -23.12
C ALA A 154 2.77 0.47 -24.55
N ILE A 155 2.54 -0.84 -24.64
CA ILE A 155 2.61 -1.63 -25.89
C ILE A 155 1.62 -1.10 -26.93
N LEU A 156 0.35 -0.90 -26.54
CA LEU A 156 -0.69 -0.45 -27.47
C LEU A 156 -0.43 0.99 -27.94
N ALA A 157 -0.02 1.90 -27.05
CA ALA A 157 0.34 3.26 -27.42
C ALA A 157 1.52 3.29 -28.40
N LYS A 158 2.54 2.44 -28.20
CA LYS A 158 3.66 2.26 -29.14
C LYS A 158 3.18 1.74 -30.50
N SER A 159 2.27 0.76 -30.54
CA SER A 159 1.71 0.25 -31.80
C SER A 159 1.04 1.36 -32.59
N ILE A 160 0.13 2.11 -31.95
CA ILE A 160 -0.57 3.23 -32.57
C ILE A 160 0.43 4.30 -33.04
N TYR A 161 1.44 4.62 -32.23
CA TYR A 161 2.49 5.57 -32.61
C TYR A 161 3.20 5.17 -33.91
N GLU A 162 3.62 3.92 -34.03
CA GLU A 162 4.32 3.42 -35.23
C GLU A 162 3.41 3.35 -36.45
N GLU A 163 2.13 3.00 -36.29
CA GLU A 163 1.12 3.05 -37.36
C GLU A 163 0.94 4.48 -37.89
N LEU A 164 0.75 5.46 -37.00
CA LEU A 164 0.58 6.87 -37.36
C LEU A 164 1.81 7.44 -38.09
N LYS A 165 3.01 6.97 -37.74
CA LYS A 165 4.28 7.36 -38.40
C LYS A 165 4.40 6.78 -39.81
N GLN A 166 3.81 5.63 -40.08
CA GLN A 166 3.80 5.02 -41.42
C GLN A 166 2.76 5.68 -42.33
N GLU A 167 1.63 6.13 -41.78
CA GLU A 167 0.52 6.75 -42.53
C GLU A 167 0.71 8.25 -42.81
N GLY A 168 1.56 8.95 -42.06
CA GLY A 168 1.79 10.39 -42.22
C GLY A 168 3.22 10.85 -41.94
N ASN A 169 3.63 11.91 -42.65
CA ASN A 169 4.96 12.53 -42.56
C ASN A 169 5.10 13.37 -41.26
N TYR A 170 4.92 12.75 -40.09
CA TYR A 170 5.00 13.41 -38.79
C TYR A 170 6.44 13.40 -38.26
N SER A 171 6.99 14.60 -37.99
CA SER A 171 8.34 14.76 -37.45
C SER A 171 8.47 14.21 -36.03
N ASN A 172 9.64 13.65 -35.73
CA ASN A 172 9.99 13.01 -34.47
C ASN A 172 9.56 13.77 -33.22
N TYR A 173 8.98 13.03 -32.27
CA TYR A 173 8.92 13.39 -30.87
C TYR A 173 10.31 13.83 -30.38
N LYS A 174 10.49 15.13 -30.17
CA LYS A 174 11.67 15.68 -29.52
C LYS A 174 11.27 15.98 -28.08
N LYS A 175 11.78 15.17 -27.16
CA LYS A 175 11.62 15.30 -25.70
C LYS A 175 11.93 16.74 -25.27
N SER A 176 10.90 17.59 -25.14
CA SER A 176 11.04 18.94 -24.62
C SER A 176 11.01 18.87 -23.10
N SER A 177 12.16 18.60 -22.52
CA SER A 177 12.38 18.67 -21.09
C SER A 177 12.26 20.13 -20.62
N LYS A 178 11.50 20.35 -19.54
CA LYS A 178 11.63 21.40 -18.51
C LYS A 178 10.57 22.50 -18.39
N THR A 179 9.61 22.69 -19.30
CA THR A 179 8.70 23.87 -19.17
C THR A 179 7.24 23.57 -18.84
N PHE A 180 6.70 22.38 -19.13
CA PHE A 180 5.25 22.15 -18.92
C PHE A 180 4.89 21.67 -17.50
N LEU A 181 5.80 20.97 -16.79
CA LEU A 181 5.53 20.48 -15.43
C LEU A 181 5.71 21.56 -14.34
N ALA A 182 6.52 22.60 -14.61
CA ALA A 182 6.65 23.74 -13.70
C ALA A 182 5.31 24.48 -13.52
N VAL A 183 4.43 24.42 -14.53
CA VAL A 183 3.09 25.00 -14.47
C VAL A 183 2.16 24.14 -13.59
N ILE A 184 2.24 22.81 -13.66
CA ILE A 184 1.40 21.91 -12.86
C ILE A 184 1.82 21.91 -11.39
N ILE A 185 3.12 21.81 -11.10
CA ILE A 185 3.66 21.92 -9.73
C ILE A 185 3.43 23.33 -9.16
N GLY A 186 3.54 24.37 -10.00
CA GLY A 186 3.23 25.75 -9.63
C GLY A 186 1.75 25.98 -9.31
N LEU A 187 0.83 25.36 -10.06
CA LEU A 187 -0.62 25.45 -9.82
C LEU A 187 -1.05 24.71 -8.55
N VAL A 188 -0.46 23.55 -8.26
CA VAL A 188 -0.70 22.80 -7.01
C VAL A 188 -0.17 23.58 -5.81
N LEU A 189 1.02 24.18 -5.89
CA LEU A 189 1.58 25.02 -4.82
C LEU A 189 0.78 26.33 -4.63
N ALA A 190 0.28 26.94 -5.70
CA ALA A 190 -0.53 28.16 -5.63
C ALA A 190 -1.92 27.91 -5.00
N LEU A 191 -2.54 26.75 -5.26
CA LEU A 191 -3.79 26.34 -4.60
C LEU A 191 -3.60 26.09 -3.09
N ILE A 192 -2.47 25.50 -2.69
CA ILE A 192 -2.11 25.29 -1.27
C ILE A 192 -1.93 26.64 -0.54
N ILE A 193 -1.28 27.62 -1.18
CA ILE A 193 -1.07 28.96 -0.58
C ILE A 193 -2.39 29.77 -0.56
N GLY A 194 -3.23 29.66 -1.58
CA GLY A 194 -4.52 30.35 -1.64
C GLY A 194 -5.51 29.90 -0.56
N VAL A 195 -5.62 28.59 -0.32
CA VAL A 195 -6.51 28.01 0.71
C VAL A 195 -5.93 28.17 2.12
N GLY A 196 -4.62 28.01 2.29
CA GLY A 196 -3.94 28.24 3.57
C GLY A 196 -3.92 29.71 4.00
N GLY A 197 -3.67 30.63 3.06
CA GLY A 197 -3.69 32.07 3.31
C GLY A 197 -5.09 32.61 3.65
N TYR A 198 -6.13 32.12 2.97
CA TYR A 198 -7.53 32.49 3.25
C TYR A 198 -7.97 32.03 4.65
N SER A 199 -7.53 30.85 5.09
CA SER A 199 -7.85 30.30 6.41
C SER A 199 -7.16 31.08 7.56
N ILE A 200 -5.92 31.54 7.35
CA ILE A 200 -5.16 32.33 8.35
C ILE A 200 -5.73 33.76 8.51
N ILE A 201 -6.18 34.39 7.42
CA ILE A 201 -6.77 35.74 7.48
C ILE A 201 -8.09 35.73 8.25
N LYS A 202 -8.89 34.65 8.14
CA LYS A 202 -10.14 34.51 8.89
C LYS A 202 -9.91 34.18 10.37
N PHE A 203 -8.82 33.48 10.71
CA PHE A 203 -8.49 33.14 12.10
C PHE A 203 -7.94 34.33 12.90
N LYS A 204 -7.16 35.22 12.27
CA LYS A 204 -6.61 36.41 12.93
C LYS A 204 -7.66 37.50 13.25
N ASN A 205 -8.86 37.41 12.65
CA ASN A 205 -9.95 38.37 12.83
C ASN A 205 -10.96 38.01 13.93
N SER A 206 -10.74 36.94 14.71
CA SER A 206 -11.68 36.49 15.75
C SER A 206 -11.21 36.66 17.20
N ASN A 207 -9.97 37.13 17.43
CA ASN A 207 -9.43 37.31 18.79
C ASN A 207 -8.85 38.70 19.01
N LEU A 208 -9.65 39.74 18.80
CA LEU A 208 -9.31 41.07 19.26
C LEU A 208 -10.55 41.75 19.86
N THR A 209 -10.80 41.49 21.14
CA THR A 209 -11.33 42.50 22.07
C THR A 209 -11.20 42.03 23.52
N ASN A 210 -10.65 42.93 24.34
CA ASN A 210 -10.76 43.06 25.80
C ASN A 210 -9.83 42.20 26.67
N ASN A 211 -8.67 42.76 27.06
CA ASN A 211 -8.59 43.59 28.27
C ASN A 211 -7.23 44.28 28.39
N ILE A 212 -7.28 45.61 28.53
CA ILE A 212 -6.19 46.49 28.94
C ILE A 212 -6.29 46.67 30.46
N LEU A 213 -5.14 46.64 31.15
CA LEU A 213 -4.68 47.43 32.31
C LEU A 213 -3.43 46.69 32.85
N ALA A 214 -2.21 47.12 32.48
CA ALA A 214 -1.28 47.95 33.29
C ALA A 214 -0.97 47.30 34.66
N ASP A 215 0.27 47.03 35.08
CA ASP A 215 1.42 47.93 35.12
C ASP A 215 2.76 47.18 35.40
N ASN A 216 3.86 47.91 35.21
CA ASN A 216 5.28 47.58 35.21
C ASN A 216 5.88 46.92 36.48
N THR A 217 7.00 46.15 36.37
CA THR A 217 8.38 46.52 36.80
C THR A 217 9.38 45.35 36.84
N GLU A 218 10.55 45.61 36.23
CA GLU A 218 11.96 45.35 36.62
C GLU A 218 12.55 43.99 37.05
N GLU A 219 13.77 43.83 36.53
CA GLU A 219 14.91 42.92 36.77
C GLU A 219 15.10 42.31 38.17
N SER A 220 15.63 41.09 38.22
CA SER A 220 16.96 40.82 38.83
C SER A 220 17.43 39.36 38.72
N GLN A 221 18.76 39.26 38.74
CA GLN A 221 19.64 38.11 38.53
C GLN A 221 19.73 37.11 39.71
N ASN A 222 20.34 35.96 39.39
CA ASN A 222 21.14 35.05 40.25
C ASN A 222 20.36 34.19 41.28
N ASN A 223 20.70 32.93 41.56
CA ASN A 223 22.03 32.34 41.68
C ASN A 223 22.03 30.80 41.50
N GLU A 224 23.22 30.30 41.23
CA GLU A 224 23.68 28.91 41.11
C GLU A 224 23.41 28.02 42.34
N GLN A 225 23.32 26.71 42.11
CA GLN A 225 24.19 25.78 42.86
C GLN A 225 24.40 24.45 42.11
N LYS A 226 25.67 24.19 41.77
CA LYS A 226 26.26 22.89 41.44
C LYS A 226 26.56 22.12 42.74
N SER A 227 26.47 20.80 42.71
CA SER A 227 27.45 19.93 43.37
C SER A 227 27.50 18.57 42.65
N GLU A 228 28.73 18.19 42.30
CA GLU A 228 29.15 16.94 41.69
C GLU A 228 29.51 15.91 42.77
N GLU A 229 29.40 14.64 42.36
CA GLU A 229 30.18 13.45 42.74
C GLU A 229 30.23 12.95 44.19
N ASP A 230 29.88 11.66 44.37
CA ASP A 230 30.88 10.69 44.83
C ASP A 230 30.54 9.25 44.40
N ALA A 231 31.54 8.60 43.82
CA ALA A 231 31.61 7.17 43.58
C ALA A 231 32.17 6.46 44.82
N ASN A 232 31.73 5.23 45.14
CA ASN A 232 32.48 3.99 44.85
C ASN A 232 31.96 2.76 45.64
N ASN A 233 31.93 1.65 44.91
CA ASN A 233 32.38 0.30 45.29
C ASN A 233 31.42 -0.79 45.85
N SER A 234 31.27 -1.83 45.02
CA SER A 234 31.74 -3.22 45.27
C SER A 234 30.72 -4.35 45.57
N LYS A 235 30.65 -5.26 44.57
CA LYS A 235 30.76 -6.74 44.59
C LYS A 235 29.50 -7.63 44.63
N LEU A 236 29.29 -8.26 43.46
CA LEU A 236 29.36 -9.71 43.15
C LEU A 236 28.68 -10.71 44.11
N VAL A 237 27.71 -11.47 43.58
CA VAL A 237 27.65 -12.95 43.66
C VAL A 237 26.85 -13.48 42.44
N GLU A 238 27.48 -14.31 41.60
CA GLU A 238 26.83 -15.26 40.68
C GLU A 238 26.25 -16.46 41.47
N PRO A 239 25.31 -17.25 40.92
CA PRO A 239 25.77 -18.50 40.33
C PRO A 239 25.09 -18.87 39.00
N ASN A 240 25.91 -19.35 38.09
CA ASN A 240 25.55 -20.29 37.03
C ASN A 240 25.17 -21.65 37.65
N ASP A 241 24.15 -22.32 37.12
CA ASP A 241 24.27 -23.73 36.77
C ASP A 241 23.23 -24.14 35.72
N LYS A 242 23.73 -24.86 34.72
CA LYS A 242 22.98 -25.48 33.63
C LYS A 242 22.16 -26.66 34.17
N VAL A 243 20.90 -26.76 33.75
CA VAL A 243 20.23 -28.06 33.58
C VAL A 243 19.41 -28.00 32.30
N GLU A 244 19.82 -28.80 31.31
CA GLU A 244 18.99 -29.24 30.20
C GLU A 244 17.80 -30.04 30.74
N GLY A 245 16.62 -29.81 30.17
CA GLY A 245 15.44 -30.60 30.47
C GLY A 245 14.25 -30.14 29.64
N GLU A 246 14.08 -30.77 28.48
CA GLU A 246 12.81 -30.79 27.78
C GLU A 246 11.67 -31.10 28.76
N SER A 247 10.70 -30.20 28.85
CA SER A 247 9.42 -30.50 29.48
C SER A 247 8.30 -29.98 28.59
N LYS A 248 7.62 -30.94 27.97
CA LYS A 248 6.33 -30.80 27.30
C LYS A 248 5.35 -30.16 28.30
N ALA A 249 4.99 -28.90 28.08
CA ALA A 249 3.92 -28.28 28.83
C ALA A 249 2.58 -28.91 28.42
N GLN A 250 1.97 -29.61 29.40
CA GLN A 250 0.66 -30.20 29.35
C GLN A 250 -0.44 -29.15 29.18
N ILE A 251 -1.30 -29.46 28.21
CA ILE A 251 -2.74 -29.25 28.07
C ILE A 251 -3.48 -28.91 29.39
N GLY A 252 -4.30 -27.86 29.35
CA GLY A 252 -5.56 -27.78 30.11
C GLY A 252 -5.64 -26.71 31.21
N SER A 253 -5.89 -25.45 30.84
CA SER A 253 -6.44 -24.45 31.77
C SER A 253 -7.39 -23.51 31.03
N THR A 254 -8.68 -23.79 31.13
CA THR A 254 -9.84 -23.03 30.61
C THR A 254 -10.19 -21.82 31.47
N ASN A 255 -9.28 -21.29 32.28
CA ASN A 255 -9.57 -20.20 33.21
C ASN A 255 -8.85 -18.92 32.76
N LEU A 256 -9.64 -17.98 32.25
CA LEU A 256 -9.19 -16.63 31.90
C LEU A 256 -8.78 -15.90 33.19
N ASP A 257 -7.55 -15.40 33.27
CA ASP A 257 -7.12 -14.58 34.42
C ASP A 257 -7.58 -13.13 34.22
N LYS A 258 -8.74 -12.81 34.80
CA LYS A 258 -9.39 -11.50 34.70
C LYS A 258 -8.53 -10.34 35.19
N GLU A 259 -7.81 -10.49 36.29
CA GLU A 259 -7.01 -9.40 36.85
C GLU A 259 -5.75 -9.16 36.00
N LYS A 260 -5.11 -10.22 35.52
CA LYS A 260 -4.01 -10.12 34.57
C LYS A 260 -4.44 -9.47 33.26
N LEU A 261 -5.59 -9.87 32.72
CA LEU A 261 -6.11 -9.31 31.46
C LEU A 261 -6.45 -7.82 31.60
N LYS A 262 -7.00 -7.37 32.75
CA LYS A 262 -7.21 -5.95 33.03
C LYS A 262 -5.91 -5.14 33.00
N LEU A 263 -4.85 -5.64 33.64
CA LEU A 263 -3.54 -4.99 33.64
C LEU A 263 -2.96 -4.89 32.22
N MET A 264 -3.06 -5.96 31.44
CA MET A 264 -2.58 -5.98 30.05
C MET A 264 -3.35 -5.00 29.16
N ILE A 265 -4.68 -4.92 29.32
CA ILE A 265 -5.52 -3.91 28.64
C ILE A 265 -5.07 -2.49 29.02
N GLY A 266 -4.87 -2.22 30.31
CA GLY A 266 -4.45 -0.90 30.78
C GLY A 266 -3.08 -0.46 30.24
N ASN A 267 -2.18 -1.41 30.03
CA ASN A 267 -0.83 -1.17 29.54
C ASN A 267 -0.68 -1.27 28.00
N ASN A 268 -1.75 -1.57 27.27
CA ASN A 268 -1.70 -1.92 25.85
C ASN A 268 -0.69 -3.05 25.53
N ASP A 269 -0.59 -4.05 26.41
CA ASP A 269 0.24 -5.24 26.21
C ASP A 269 -0.46 -6.23 25.27
N PHE A 270 -0.42 -5.93 23.97
CA PHE A 270 -1.10 -6.72 22.93
C PHE A 270 -0.61 -8.16 22.86
N ASP A 271 0.70 -8.40 23.05
CA ASP A 271 1.29 -9.74 23.08
C ASP A 271 0.76 -10.55 24.27
N GLY A 272 0.74 -9.95 25.46
CA GLY A 272 0.16 -10.55 26.65
C GLY A 272 -1.32 -10.90 26.47
N ILE A 273 -2.10 -9.98 25.90
CA ILE A 273 -3.51 -10.21 25.57
C ILE A 273 -3.64 -11.36 24.58
N TYR A 274 -2.88 -11.38 23.48
CA TYR A 274 -2.92 -12.47 22.51
C TYR A 274 -2.64 -13.82 23.17
N VAL A 275 -1.60 -13.92 24.01
CA VAL A 275 -1.24 -15.15 24.72
C VAL A 275 -2.38 -15.64 25.62
N GLN A 276 -3.07 -14.74 26.31
CA GLN A 276 -4.24 -15.09 27.13
C GLN A 276 -5.41 -15.60 26.29
N LEU A 277 -5.64 -15.01 25.11
CA LEU A 277 -6.85 -15.26 24.33
C LEU A 277 -6.74 -16.40 23.30
N LYS A 278 -5.55 -16.70 22.77
CA LYS A 278 -5.36 -17.55 21.57
C LYS A 278 -5.97 -18.95 21.62
N ASN A 279 -6.20 -19.50 22.81
CA ASN A 279 -6.73 -20.86 23.00
C ASN A 279 -8.12 -20.87 23.66
N ILE A 280 -8.74 -19.70 23.84
CA ILE A 280 -10.03 -19.58 24.54
C ILE A 280 -11.15 -19.47 23.52
N LYS A 281 -12.10 -20.40 23.59
CA LYS A 281 -13.35 -20.30 22.83
C LYS A 281 -14.35 -19.47 23.61
N GLN A 282 -15.07 -18.59 22.91
CA GLN A 282 -16.01 -17.67 23.54
C GLN A 282 -17.09 -18.41 24.35
N GLU A 283 -17.52 -19.59 23.89
CA GLU A 283 -18.53 -20.42 24.54
C GLU A 283 -18.06 -21.02 25.87
N GLU A 284 -16.75 -21.08 26.10
CA GLU A 284 -16.13 -21.62 27.31
C GLU A 284 -15.91 -20.55 28.40
N ILE A 285 -16.27 -19.29 28.10
CA ILE A 285 -16.05 -18.16 29.00
C ILE A 285 -17.17 -18.05 30.03
N LYS A 286 -16.78 -17.95 31.30
CA LYS A 286 -17.72 -17.73 32.41
C LYS A 286 -18.47 -16.41 32.24
N PRO A 287 -19.76 -16.33 32.64
CA PRO A 287 -20.53 -15.09 32.55
C PRO A 287 -19.84 -13.88 33.20
N GLU A 288 -19.14 -14.07 34.33
CA GLU A 288 -18.40 -13.00 35.04
C GLU A 288 -17.16 -12.45 34.31
N ASP A 289 -16.62 -13.22 33.35
CA ASP A 289 -15.40 -12.90 32.59
C ASP A 289 -15.71 -12.39 31.18
N ASN A 290 -16.96 -12.55 30.73
CA ASN A 290 -17.39 -12.19 29.38
C ASN A 290 -17.18 -10.70 29.06
N GLU A 291 -17.38 -9.82 30.05
CA GLU A 291 -17.20 -8.37 29.85
C GLU A 291 -15.74 -8.02 29.57
N ILE A 292 -14.80 -8.56 30.37
CA ILE A 292 -13.37 -8.26 30.20
C ILE A 292 -12.82 -8.88 28.92
N TYR A 293 -13.30 -10.09 28.57
CA TYR A 293 -12.96 -10.74 27.32
C TYR A 293 -13.39 -9.91 26.11
N LYS A 294 -14.64 -9.43 26.10
CA LYS A 294 -15.14 -8.58 25.01
C LYS A 294 -14.35 -7.29 24.87
N LYS A 295 -13.97 -6.66 26.00
CA LYS A 295 -13.09 -5.48 25.99
C LYS A 295 -11.72 -5.79 25.39
N ALA A 296 -11.12 -6.91 25.77
CA ALA A 296 -9.85 -7.36 25.19
C ALA A 296 -9.97 -7.58 23.69
N ILE A 297 -10.99 -8.32 23.23
CA ILE A 297 -11.24 -8.57 21.80
C ILE A 297 -11.46 -7.25 21.03
N SER A 298 -12.22 -6.30 21.59
CA SER A 298 -12.40 -4.97 20.96
C SER A 298 -11.06 -4.28 20.81
N LEU A 299 -10.25 -4.20 21.87
CA LEU A 299 -8.93 -3.58 21.83
C LEU A 299 -8.00 -4.24 20.80
N MET A 300 -8.05 -5.57 20.69
CA MET A 300 -7.27 -6.30 19.67
C MET A 300 -7.72 -5.95 18.26
N LYS A 301 -9.03 -5.82 18.01
CA LYS A 301 -9.57 -5.41 16.70
C LYS A 301 -9.30 -3.95 16.36
N ASP A 302 -9.37 -3.06 17.35
CA ASP A 302 -9.24 -1.63 17.15
C ASP A 302 -7.76 -1.21 16.96
N ALA A 303 -6.87 -1.75 17.79
CA ALA A 303 -5.45 -1.36 17.81
C ALA A 303 -4.47 -2.53 17.57
N GLY A 304 -4.77 -3.71 18.13
CA GLY A 304 -3.87 -4.87 18.08
C GLY A 304 -3.55 -5.35 16.67
N ILE A 305 -4.55 -5.42 15.77
CA ILE A 305 -4.34 -5.79 14.35
C ILE A 305 -3.25 -4.92 13.72
N SER A 306 -3.38 -3.61 13.86
CA SER A 306 -2.46 -2.61 13.28
C SER A 306 -1.05 -2.82 13.81
N LYS A 307 -0.93 -2.97 15.13
CA LYS A 307 0.35 -3.15 15.80
C LYS A 307 1.08 -4.40 15.31
N PHE A 308 0.42 -5.55 15.33
CA PHE A 308 1.03 -6.81 14.88
C PHE A 308 1.34 -6.79 13.39
N TYR A 309 0.46 -6.22 12.58
CA TYR A 309 0.68 -6.07 11.16
C TYR A 309 1.93 -5.22 10.85
N GLU A 310 2.09 -4.06 11.50
CA GLU A 310 3.26 -3.20 11.32
C GLU A 310 4.57 -3.90 11.71
N VAL A 311 4.57 -4.60 12.84
CA VAL A 311 5.75 -5.34 13.31
C VAL A 311 6.05 -6.52 12.38
N GLY A 312 5.01 -7.25 11.95
CA GLY A 312 5.13 -8.36 11.01
C GLY A 312 5.69 -7.94 9.65
N LEU A 313 5.20 -6.82 9.10
CA LEU A 313 5.77 -6.27 7.86
C LEU A 313 7.20 -5.79 8.04
N LYS A 314 7.54 -5.16 9.17
CA LYS A 314 8.92 -4.78 9.48
C LYS A 314 9.85 -5.99 9.46
N TYR A 315 9.45 -7.11 10.08
CA TYR A 315 10.23 -8.34 10.04
C TYR A 315 10.31 -8.94 8.64
N PHE A 316 9.21 -8.96 7.90
CA PHE A 316 9.15 -9.48 6.53
C PHE A 316 10.16 -8.76 5.63
N ASN A 317 10.16 -7.44 5.72
CA ASN A 317 11.04 -6.51 5.05
C ASN A 317 12.53 -6.69 5.40
N GLN A 318 12.82 -7.11 6.64
CA GLN A 318 14.15 -7.45 7.10
C GLN A 318 14.58 -8.89 6.72
N ASN A 319 13.75 -9.62 5.97
CA ASN A 319 13.90 -11.04 5.66
C ASN A 319 13.86 -11.98 6.88
N ASN A 320 13.38 -11.48 8.02
CA ASN A 320 13.16 -12.25 9.25
C ASN A 320 11.78 -12.91 9.16
N TYR A 321 11.65 -13.89 8.28
CA TYR A 321 10.34 -14.44 7.89
C TYR A 321 9.67 -15.26 8.99
N SER A 322 10.43 -15.80 9.95
CA SER A 322 9.86 -16.54 11.09
C SER A 322 9.08 -15.59 12.00
N GLU A 323 9.71 -14.49 12.39
CA GLU A 323 9.13 -13.44 13.21
C GLU A 323 7.99 -12.72 12.47
N ALA A 324 8.17 -12.49 11.16
CA ALA A 324 7.12 -11.93 10.32
C ALA A 324 5.86 -12.78 10.35
N LYS A 325 6.01 -14.09 10.13
CA LYS A 325 4.92 -15.06 10.18
C LYS A 325 4.23 -15.04 11.55
N ASP A 326 4.99 -15.09 12.64
CA ASP A 326 4.44 -15.12 14.00
C ASP A 326 3.60 -13.87 14.31
N GLU A 327 4.05 -12.68 13.91
CA GLU A 327 3.30 -11.43 14.09
C GLU A 327 2.09 -11.35 13.14
N LEU A 328 2.23 -11.77 11.89
CA LEU A 328 1.13 -11.76 10.92
C LEU A 328 0.05 -12.80 11.28
N ASP A 329 0.40 -13.90 11.94
CA ASP A 329 -0.55 -14.86 12.53
C ASP A 329 -1.40 -14.21 13.63
N LYS A 330 -0.76 -13.41 14.50
CA LYS A 330 -1.47 -12.65 15.54
C LYS A 330 -2.43 -11.63 14.91
N ALA A 331 -1.98 -10.89 13.90
CA ALA A 331 -2.82 -9.93 13.18
C ALA A 331 -4.01 -10.62 12.51
N TYR A 332 -3.76 -11.75 11.85
CA TYR A 332 -4.77 -12.52 11.13
C TYR A 332 -5.87 -13.07 12.05
N THR A 333 -5.52 -13.42 13.29
CA THR A 333 -6.46 -13.93 14.31
C THR A 333 -7.64 -12.98 14.54
N TYR A 334 -7.42 -11.67 14.46
CA TYR A 334 -8.44 -10.66 14.79
C TYR A 334 -8.95 -9.87 13.58
N CYS A 335 -8.43 -10.10 12.37
CA CYS A 335 -8.66 -9.22 11.23
C CYS A 335 -10.00 -9.40 10.49
N GLU A 336 -10.92 -10.24 10.99
CA GLU A 336 -12.23 -10.39 10.36
C GLU A 336 -13.00 -9.06 10.34
N GLY A 337 -13.45 -8.64 9.15
CA GLY A 337 -14.08 -7.34 8.91
C GLY A 337 -13.11 -6.15 8.79
N SER A 338 -11.79 -6.35 8.94
CA SER A 338 -10.80 -5.29 8.79
C SER A 338 -10.52 -4.98 7.31
N SER A 339 -10.37 -3.69 6.98
CA SER A 339 -10.02 -3.24 5.62
C SER A 339 -8.62 -3.67 5.17
N ILE A 340 -7.73 -4.04 6.10
CA ILE A 340 -6.38 -4.53 5.80
C ILE A 340 -6.27 -6.06 5.86
N LYS A 341 -7.38 -6.79 6.02
CA LYS A 341 -7.41 -8.26 6.09
C LYS A 341 -6.73 -8.90 4.88
N GLU A 342 -7.04 -8.39 3.70
CA GLU A 342 -6.47 -8.90 2.44
C GLU A 342 -4.94 -8.81 2.43
N HIS A 343 -4.41 -7.65 2.86
CA HIS A 343 -2.97 -7.41 2.97
C HIS A 343 -2.30 -8.28 4.04
N ILE A 344 -2.92 -8.42 5.21
CA ILE A 344 -2.41 -9.31 6.26
C ILE A 344 -2.32 -10.74 5.75
N TRP A 345 -3.38 -11.23 5.10
CA TRP A 345 -3.43 -12.60 4.60
C TRP A 345 -2.35 -12.85 3.54
N PHE A 346 -2.19 -11.94 2.58
CA PHE A 346 -1.17 -12.08 1.55
C PHE A 346 0.23 -12.16 2.15
N TYR A 347 0.63 -11.20 2.99
CA TYR A 347 1.99 -11.20 3.58
C TYR A 347 2.20 -12.34 4.57
N ARG A 348 1.15 -12.80 5.24
CA ARG A 348 1.19 -14.01 6.07
C ARG A 348 1.55 -15.21 5.19
N ALA A 349 0.83 -15.43 4.08
CA ALA A 349 1.11 -16.52 3.13
C ALA A 349 2.51 -16.41 2.51
N SER A 350 2.93 -15.19 2.14
CA SER A 350 4.27 -14.92 1.64
C SER A 350 5.36 -15.26 2.66
N SER A 351 5.13 -14.99 3.96
CA SER A 351 6.07 -15.39 5.02
C SER A 351 6.24 -16.92 5.08
N TYR A 352 5.15 -17.68 4.96
CA TYR A 352 5.22 -19.15 4.86
C TYR A 352 6.03 -19.59 3.63
N ALA A 353 5.78 -18.98 2.47
CA ALA A 353 6.48 -19.31 1.23
C ALA A 353 8.01 -19.11 1.37
N LYS A 354 8.42 -17.98 1.98
CA LYS A 354 9.84 -17.67 2.20
C LYS A 354 10.53 -18.58 3.20
N LEU A 355 9.78 -19.18 4.13
CA LEU A 355 10.28 -20.20 5.07
C LEU A 355 10.36 -21.61 4.45
N SER A 356 10.10 -21.75 3.15
CA SER A 356 10.05 -23.06 2.45
C SER A 356 8.98 -24.01 2.98
N ASP A 357 7.97 -23.51 3.69
CA ASP A 357 6.76 -24.26 4.03
C ASP A 357 5.77 -24.21 2.86
N ALA A 358 6.15 -24.88 1.76
CA ALA A 358 5.45 -24.77 0.49
C ALA A 358 3.99 -25.26 0.58
N ASN A 359 3.70 -26.27 1.40
CA ASN A 359 2.36 -26.83 1.53
C ASN A 359 1.40 -25.84 2.22
N GLU A 360 1.82 -25.25 3.34
CA GLU A 360 0.99 -24.27 4.04
C GLU A 360 0.86 -23.00 3.20
N ALA A 361 1.96 -22.52 2.59
CA ALA A 361 1.92 -21.36 1.70
C ALA A 361 0.92 -21.54 0.54
N VAL A 362 0.96 -22.69 -0.15
CA VAL A 362 0.00 -23.01 -1.22
C VAL A 362 -1.43 -23.02 -0.68
N SER A 363 -1.69 -23.68 0.46
CA SER A 363 -3.04 -23.69 1.05
C SER A 363 -3.55 -22.28 1.36
N GLN A 364 -2.69 -21.40 1.88
CA GLN A 364 -3.06 -20.04 2.22
C GLN A 364 -3.30 -19.17 0.98
N PHE A 365 -2.47 -19.28 -0.05
CA PHE A 365 -2.69 -18.58 -1.31
C PHE A 365 -3.91 -19.07 -2.09
N GLU A 366 -4.20 -20.38 -2.08
CA GLU A 366 -5.43 -20.93 -2.67
C GLU A 366 -6.68 -20.34 -1.98
N LYS A 367 -6.72 -20.35 -0.64
CA LYS A 367 -7.83 -19.73 0.12
C LYS A 367 -7.94 -18.23 -0.10
N TYR A 368 -6.81 -17.53 -0.19
CA TYR A 368 -6.77 -16.11 -0.52
C TYR A 368 -7.40 -15.88 -1.90
N TYR A 369 -6.99 -16.63 -2.92
CA TYR A 369 -7.51 -16.50 -4.28
C TYR A 369 -9.01 -16.79 -4.36
N ASP A 370 -9.49 -17.83 -3.68
CA ASP A 370 -10.91 -18.17 -3.62
C ASP A 370 -11.75 -17.04 -3.00
N LYS A 371 -11.18 -16.33 -2.01
CA LYS A 371 -11.84 -15.21 -1.34
C LYS A 371 -11.73 -13.89 -2.11
N TYR A 372 -10.59 -13.65 -2.76
CA TYR A 372 -10.26 -12.41 -3.47
C TYR A 372 -9.76 -12.72 -4.89
N PRO A 373 -10.63 -13.21 -5.80
CA PRO A 373 -10.22 -13.59 -7.15
C PRO A 373 -9.88 -12.38 -8.06
N LYS A 374 -10.15 -11.16 -7.59
CA LYS A 374 -9.77 -9.87 -8.20
C LYS A 374 -9.23 -8.89 -7.15
N GLY A 375 -8.64 -9.45 -6.10
CA GLY A 375 -7.96 -8.73 -5.04
C GLY A 375 -6.68 -8.04 -5.50
N VAL A 376 -6.19 -7.16 -4.62
CA VAL A 376 -4.96 -6.38 -4.74
C VAL A 376 -3.75 -7.27 -5.05
N TYR A 377 -3.66 -8.45 -4.44
CA TYR A 377 -2.54 -9.37 -4.59
C TYR A 377 -2.85 -10.59 -5.43
N THR A 378 -3.98 -10.64 -6.14
CA THR A 378 -4.38 -11.83 -6.93
C THR A 378 -3.32 -12.22 -7.96
N GLN A 379 -2.76 -11.25 -8.67
CA GLN A 379 -1.78 -11.53 -9.72
C GLN A 379 -0.49 -12.13 -9.14
N GLU A 380 -0.02 -11.58 -8.01
CA GLU A 380 1.15 -12.09 -7.29
C GLU A 380 0.88 -13.44 -6.62
N ALA A 381 -0.30 -13.63 -6.03
CA ALA A 381 -0.70 -14.90 -5.43
C ALA A 381 -0.76 -16.02 -6.48
N LEU A 382 -1.27 -15.75 -7.69
CA LEU A 382 -1.25 -16.72 -8.80
C LEU A 382 0.17 -17.01 -9.28
N TYR A 383 1.04 -16.01 -9.30
CA TYR A 383 2.45 -16.17 -9.60
C TYR A 383 3.15 -17.09 -8.58
N GLU A 384 3.00 -16.81 -7.29
CA GLU A 384 3.56 -17.61 -6.21
C GLU A 384 3.00 -19.04 -6.22
N LEU A 385 1.68 -19.21 -6.43
CA LEU A 385 1.06 -20.52 -6.57
C LEU A 385 1.65 -21.34 -7.73
N ALA A 386 1.85 -20.72 -8.90
CA ALA A 386 2.49 -21.38 -10.03
C ALA A 386 3.91 -21.82 -9.67
N LEU A 387 4.73 -20.96 -9.05
CA LEU A 387 6.11 -21.29 -8.69
C LEU A 387 6.19 -22.38 -7.60
N LEU A 388 5.42 -22.24 -6.53
CA LEU A 388 5.44 -23.15 -5.38
C LEU A 388 4.98 -24.56 -5.76
N THR A 389 3.98 -24.67 -6.65
CA THR A 389 3.46 -25.98 -7.07
C THR A 389 4.27 -26.62 -8.19
N ASN A 390 5.15 -25.89 -8.89
CA ASN A 390 5.86 -26.39 -10.07
C ASN A 390 6.69 -27.66 -9.84
N LYS A 391 7.21 -27.86 -8.63
CA LYS A 391 7.97 -29.07 -8.27
C LYS A 391 7.07 -30.22 -7.82
N SER A 392 5.98 -29.93 -7.09
CA SER A 392 5.15 -30.95 -6.44
C SER A 392 3.96 -31.40 -7.28
N ASP A 393 3.36 -30.48 -8.06
CA ASP A 393 2.15 -30.70 -8.85
C ASP A 393 2.18 -29.81 -10.11
N LYS A 394 2.70 -30.37 -11.21
CA LYS A 394 2.86 -29.65 -12.48
C LYS A 394 1.52 -29.23 -13.10
N GLU A 395 0.46 -30.01 -12.90
CA GLU A 395 -0.87 -29.69 -13.43
C GLU A 395 -1.46 -28.48 -12.72
N LYS A 396 -1.35 -28.43 -11.38
CA LYS A 396 -1.72 -27.22 -10.62
C LYS A 396 -0.89 -26.01 -11.03
N SER A 397 0.42 -26.18 -11.14
CA SER A 397 1.33 -25.11 -11.56
C SER A 397 0.93 -24.52 -12.90
N LYS A 398 0.71 -25.39 -13.90
CA LYS A 398 0.23 -25.00 -15.23
C LYS A 398 -1.13 -24.32 -15.19
N LYS A 399 -2.06 -24.80 -14.35
CA LYS A 399 -3.38 -24.17 -14.17
C LYS A 399 -3.23 -22.73 -13.67
N TYR A 400 -2.45 -22.50 -12.61
CA TYR A 400 -2.27 -21.17 -12.02
C TYR A 400 -1.54 -20.20 -12.98
N ALA A 401 -0.52 -20.69 -13.69
CA ALA A 401 0.17 -19.91 -14.73
C ALA A 401 -0.79 -19.47 -15.84
N ASN A 402 -1.65 -20.38 -16.34
CA ASN A 402 -2.64 -20.03 -17.36
C ASN A 402 -3.71 -19.07 -16.84
N MET A 403 -4.14 -19.19 -15.58
CA MET A 403 -5.06 -18.24 -14.97
C MET A 403 -4.46 -16.83 -14.91
N LEU A 404 -3.17 -16.71 -14.55
CA LEU A 404 -2.46 -15.44 -14.55
C LEU A 404 -2.37 -14.84 -15.97
N ILE A 405 -1.93 -15.62 -16.95
CA ILE A 405 -1.80 -15.17 -18.35
C ILE A 405 -3.15 -14.73 -18.94
N ASN A 406 -4.20 -15.54 -18.77
CA ASN A 406 -5.47 -15.32 -19.45
C ASN A 406 -6.28 -14.19 -18.81
N ASN A 407 -6.26 -14.09 -17.48
CA ASN A 407 -7.06 -13.10 -16.76
C ASN A 407 -6.31 -11.77 -16.58
N PHE A 408 -4.98 -11.78 -16.60
CA PHE A 408 -4.13 -10.61 -16.38
C PHE A 408 -2.96 -10.55 -17.38
N PRO A 409 -3.24 -10.47 -18.70
CA PRO A 409 -2.20 -10.58 -19.75
C PRO A 409 -1.14 -9.47 -19.71
N ASN A 410 -1.46 -8.31 -19.12
CA ASN A 410 -0.54 -7.18 -18.95
C ASN A 410 0.15 -7.15 -17.58
N SER A 411 -0.01 -8.21 -16.78
CA SER A 411 0.61 -8.31 -15.46
C SER A 411 2.13 -8.33 -15.55
N ILE A 412 2.80 -7.64 -14.64
CA ILE A 412 4.27 -7.72 -14.49
C ILE A 412 4.74 -9.14 -14.14
N TYR A 413 3.85 -9.97 -13.60
CA TYR A 413 4.14 -11.36 -13.22
C TYR A 413 4.03 -12.33 -14.41
N VAL A 414 3.47 -11.91 -15.55
CA VAL A 414 3.50 -12.70 -16.80
C VAL A 414 4.89 -12.56 -17.43
N ASN A 415 5.82 -13.38 -16.94
CA ASN A 415 7.22 -13.40 -17.37
C ASN A 415 7.62 -14.75 -18.00
N ASP A 416 8.89 -14.86 -18.42
CA ASP A 416 9.39 -16.07 -19.10
C ASP A 416 9.24 -17.35 -18.25
N ASN A 417 9.34 -17.26 -16.92
CA ASN A 417 9.14 -18.42 -16.05
C ASN A 417 7.69 -18.91 -16.11
N ILE A 418 6.73 -18.00 -16.01
CA ILE A 418 5.30 -18.32 -16.11
C ILE A 418 4.95 -18.84 -17.51
N ALA A 419 5.50 -18.23 -18.56
CA ALA A 419 5.32 -18.70 -19.93
C ALA A 419 5.89 -20.12 -20.13
N ALA A 420 7.04 -20.43 -19.53
CA ALA A 420 7.62 -21.77 -19.58
C ALA A 420 6.77 -22.79 -18.82
N ILE A 421 6.27 -22.44 -17.63
CA ILE A 421 5.35 -23.28 -16.84
C ILE A 421 4.06 -23.56 -17.62
N ALA A 422 3.49 -22.56 -18.29
CA ALA A 422 2.24 -22.72 -19.03
C ALA A 422 2.37 -23.62 -20.27
N ARG A 423 3.56 -23.68 -20.89
CA ARG A 423 3.84 -24.50 -22.09
C ARG A 423 4.14 -25.96 -21.77
N ASN A 424 4.91 -26.20 -20.71
CA ASN A 424 5.26 -27.53 -20.22
C ASN A 424 4.08 -28.20 -19.55
#